data_AF-A0A0D2B4K5-F1
#
_entry.id   AF-A0A0D2B4K5-F1
#
_cell.length_a   1.000
_cell.length_b   1.000
_cell.length_c   1.000
_cell.angle_alpha   90.00
_cell.angle_beta   90.00
_cell.angle_gamma   90.00
#
_symmetry.space_group_name_H-M   'P 1'
#
loop_
_entity.id
_entity.type
_entity.pdbx_description
1 polymer ?
#
loop_
_entity_poly.entity_id
_entity_poly.type
_entity_poly.pdbx_seq_one_letter_code
_entity_poly.pdbx_strand_id
1 'polypeptide(L)'
;MSPSVSIHVEDRISGKNANANVPVNGHKETFGSLFRNTPFGSQVLANAILVQTPGTAQGVKIVVFDAHGNQQAVLDDNGTPFVIGTASTTDITNWTISATRQ
;
A
#
# COMPACT_ATOMS: atom_id res chain seq x y z
N MET A 1 -22.11 2.33 0.94
CA MET A 1 -20.68 2.63 0.69
C MET A 1 -19.94 1.31 0.64
N SER A 2 -19.10 1.08 -0.37
CA SER A 2 -18.23 -0.11 -0.37
C SER A 2 -17.14 0.08 0.69
N PRO A 3 -16.86 -0.93 1.54
CA PRO A 3 -15.81 -0.83 2.54
C PRO A 3 -14.44 -0.66 1.87
N SER A 4 -13.58 0.18 2.45
CA SER A 4 -12.20 0.39 1.99
C SER A 4 -11.27 0.54 3.19
N VAL A 5 -9.99 0.20 2.99
CA VAL A 5 -8.91 0.41 3.96
C VAL A 5 -7.97 1.52 3.46
N SER A 6 -7.55 2.43 4.34
CA SER A 6 -6.59 3.48 3.98
C SER A 6 -5.16 2.95 4.10
N ILE A 7 -4.42 3.02 3.01
CA ILE A 7 -3.01 2.60 2.91
C ILE A 7 -2.13 3.83 2.81
N HIS A 8 -1.13 3.91 3.68
CA HIS A 8 -0.09 4.92 3.66
C HIS A 8 1.15 4.38 2.95
N VAL A 9 1.75 5.22 2.12
CA VAL A 9 3.03 4.96 1.45
C VAL A 9 3.99 6.09 1.76
N GLU A 10 5.23 5.73 2.10
CA GLU A 10 6.28 6.66 2.47
C GLU A 10 7.54 6.45 1.62
N ASP A 11 8.09 7.56 1.14
CA ASP A 11 9.49 7.73 0.82
C ASP A 11 10.16 8.48 1.96
N ARG A 12 10.75 7.73 2.91
CA ARG A 12 11.46 8.34 4.05
C ARG A 12 12.77 9.03 3.67
N ILE A 13 13.28 8.86 2.45
CA ILE A 13 14.50 9.53 1.98
C ILE A 13 14.14 10.94 1.52
N SER A 14 13.12 11.07 0.67
CA SER A 14 12.68 12.38 0.18
C SER A 14 11.67 13.08 1.11
N GLY A 15 11.12 12.37 2.10
CA GLY A 15 10.02 12.82 2.95
C GLY A 15 8.63 12.81 2.30
N LYS A 16 8.51 12.31 1.05
CA LYS A 16 7.21 12.22 0.37
C LYS A 16 6.38 11.12 1.00
N ASN A 17 5.09 11.38 1.17
CA ASN A 17 4.15 10.38 1.63
C ASN A 17 2.75 10.68 1.08
N ALA A 18 1.90 9.66 1.06
CA ALA A 18 0.53 9.77 0.59
C ALA A 18 -0.37 8.68 1.16
N ASN A 19 -1.67 8.89 1.05
CA ASN A 19 -2.69 7.91 1.44
C ASN A 19 -3.56 7.58 0.23
N ALA A 20 -3.97 6.32 0.12
CA ALA A 20 -4.98 5.89 -0.84
C ALA A 20 -5.91 4.84 -0.22
N ASN A 21 -7.16 4.84 -0.67
CA ASN A 21 -8.15 3.87 -0.21
C ASN A 21 -8.14 2.66 -1.13
N VAL A 22 -7.93 1.48 -0.55
CA VAL A 22 -8.05 0.19 -1.26
C VAL A 22 -9.41 -0.42 -0.95
N PRO A 23 -10.26 -0.68 -1.96
CA PRO A 23 -11.55 -1.32 -1.76
C PRO A 23 -11.40 -2.75 -1.19
N VAL A 24 -12.25 -3.12 -0.25
CA VAL A 24 -12.29 -4.48 0.32
C VAL A 24 -13.18 -5.38 -0.55
N ASN A 25 -12.68 -5.74 -1.72
CA ASN A 25 -13.38 -6.58 -2.72
C ASN A 25 -12.50 -7.72 -3.29
N GLY A 26 -11.26 -7.86 -2.81
CA GLY A 26 -10.29 -8.86 -3.27
C GLY A 26 -9.66 -8.58 -4.64
N HIS A 27 -10.04 -7.50 -5.32
CA HIS A 27 -9.41 -7.11 -6.58
C HIS A 27 -8.03 -6.51 -6.32
N LYS A 28 -7.10 -6.79 -7.24
CA LYS A 28 -5.76 -6.21 -7.22
C LYS A 28 -5.80 -4.82 -7.86
N GLU A 29 -5.30 -3.82 -7.14
CA GLU A 29 -5.09 -2.48 -7.66
C GLU A 29 -3.60 -2.15 -7.68
N THR A 30 -3.15 -1.39 -8.68
CA THR A 30 -1.75 -0.97 -8.76
C THR A 30 -1.49 0.23 -7.86
N PHE A 31 -0.29 0.35 -7.31
CA PHE A 31 0.10 1.57 -6.59
C PHE A 31 0.08 2.79 -7.52
N GLY A 32 0.48 2.64 -8.78
CA GLY A 32 0.38 3.72 -9.78
C GLY A 32 -1.04 4.26 -9.95
N SER A 33 -2.06 3.38 -10.01
CA SER A 33 -3.47 3.82 -10.11
C SER A 33 -3.97 4.49 -8.83
N LEU A 34 -3.60 3.95 -7.68
CA LEU A 34 -4.01 4.44 -6.36
C LEU A 34 -3.43 5.81 -6.02
N PHE A 35 -2.17 6.04 -6.37
CA PHE A 35 -1.39 7.20 -5.94
C PHE A 35 -1.14 8.22 -7.05
N ARG A 36 -1.73 8.05 -8.24
CA ARG A 36 -1.49 8.91 -9.42
C ARG A 36 -1.68 10.41 -9.15
N ASN A 37 -2.62 10.76 -8.27
CA ASN A 37 -3.01 12.15 -7.95
C ASN A 37 -2.42 12.62 -6.61
N THR A 38 -1.29 12.04 -6.19
CA THR A 38 -0.63 12.33 -4.92
C THR A 38 0.77 12.91 -5.16
N PRO A 39 1.53 13.32 -4.12
CA PRO A 39 2.91 13.84 -4.27
C PRO A 39 3.91 12.90 -4.98
N PHE A 40 3.55 11.62 -5.15
CA PHE A 40 4.31 10.66 -5.96
C PHE A 40 4.17 10.92 -7.48
N GLY A 41 3.05 11.48 -7.95
CA GLY A 41 2.82 11.73 -9.38
C GLY A 41 2.75 10.43 -10.19
N SER A 42 3.50 10.36 -11.29
CA SER A 42 3.50 9.20 -12.21
C SER A 42 4.33 8.01 -11.71
N GLN A 43 5.14 8.18 -10.66
CA GLN A 43 6.04 7.15 -10.15
C GLN A 43 5.97 7.08 -8.63
N VAL A 44 5.66 5.91 -8.10
CA VAL A 44 5.58 5.67 -6.66
C VAL A 44 6.89 5.07 -6.17
N LEU A 45 7.83 5.94 -5.80
CA LEU A 45 9.05 5.55 -5.11
C LEU A 45 8.75 5.45 -3.61
N ALA A 46 8.98 4.28 -3.00
CA ALA A 46 8.64 4.06 -1.60
C ALA A 46 9.66 3.18 -0.89
N ASN A 47 9.74 3.32 0.42
CA ASN A 47 10.49 2.44 1.30
C ASN A 47 9.67 1.87 2.47
N ALA A 48 8.46 2.38 2.71
CA ALA A 48 7.51 1.79 3.66
C ALA A 48 6.06 1.86 3.16
N ILE A 49 5.29 0.84 3.51
CA ILE A 49 3.85 0.73 3.28
C ILE A 49 3.18 0.30 4.59
N LEU A 50 2.09 0.95 5.00
CA LEU A 50 1.32 0.55 6.18
C LEU A 50 -0.18 0.82 6.05
N VAL A 51 -0.96 0.18 6.90
CA VAL A 51 -2.36 0.56 7.12
C VAL A 51 -2.39 1.83 7.95
N GLN A 52 -2.97 2.90 7.39
CA GLN A 52 -3.04 4.19 8.07
C GLN A 52 -4.09 4.21 9.18
N THR A 53 -5.19 3.50 8.99
CA THR A 53 -6.30 3.46 9.95
C THR A 53 -6.59 2.01 10.37
N PRO A 54 -5.78 1.46 11.30
CA PRO A 54 -5.97 0.18 11.98
C PRO A 54 -7.42 -0.29 12.13
N GLY A 55 -8.28 0.55 12.72
CA GLY A 55 -9.68 0.21 12.99
C GLY A 55 -10.52 -0.12 11.76
N THR A 56 -10.15 0.36 10.57
CA THR A 56 -10.84 0.02 9.30
C THR A 56 -10.38 -1.29 8.67
N ALA A 57 -9.23 -1.82 9.10
CA ALA A 57 -8.63 -3.05 8.59
C ALA A 57 -8.93 -4.29 9.45
N GLN A 58 -9.67 -4.14 10.56
CA GLN A 58 -10.06 -5.28 11.39
C GLN A 58 -10.85 -6.31 10.56
N GLY A 59 -10.41 -7.57 10.61
CA GLY A 59 -11.00 -8.66 9.82
C GLY A 59 -10.79 -8.51 8.31
N VAL A 60 -9.79 -7.73 7.87
CA VAL A 60 -9.43 -7.57 6.47
C VAL A 60 -8.02 -8.08 6.25
N LYS A 61 -7.86 -9.04 5.32
CA LYS A 61 -6.56 -9.47 4.83
C LYS A 61 -6.10 -8.53 3.72
N ILE A 62 -5.00 -7.82 3.95
CA ILE A 62 -4.42 -6.90 2.98
C ILE A 62 -3.08 -7.49 2.51
N VAL A 63 -2.94 -7.70 1.20
CA VAL A 63 -1.77 -8.38 0.63
C VAL A 63 -1.12 -7.50 -0.44
N VAL A 64 0.20 -7.35 -0.35
CA VAL A 64 1.03 -6.63 -1.32
C VAL A 64 1.81 -7.62 -2.16
N PHE A 65 1.80 -7.43 -3.47
CA PHE A 65 2.55 -8.21 -4.45
C PHE A 65 3.49 -7.32 -5.25
N ASP A 66 4.68 -7.82 -5.57
CA ASP A 66 5.59 -7.14 -6.50
C ASP A 66 5.05 -7.17 -7.94
N ALA A 67 5.78 -6.51 -8.85
CA ALA A 67 5.44 -6.44 -10.26
C ALA A 67 5.44 -7.81 -10.99
N HIS A 68 6.10 -8.83 -10.42
CA HIS A 68 6.12 -10.20 -10.94
C HIS A 68 4.99 -11.06 -10.36
N GLY A 69 4.20 -10.52 -9.43
CA GLY A 69 3.11 -11.22 -8.77
C GLY A 69 3.53 -12.02 -7.54
N ASN A 70 4.77 -11.89 -7.05
CA ASN A 70 5.19 -12.54 -5.80
C ASN A 70 4.65 -11.77 -4.61
N GLN A 71 4.14 -12.48 -3.61
CA GLN A 71 3.69 -11.85 -2.37
C GLN A 71 4.90 -11.30 -1.60
N GLN A 72 4.87 -10.00 -1.30
CA GLN A 72 5.92 -9.32 -0.55
C GLN A 72 5.52 -9.11 0.92
N ALA A 73 4.25 -8.82 1.18
CA ALA A 73 3.76 -8.55 2.52
C ALA A 73 2.28 -8.90 2.71
N VAL A 74 1.93 -9.17 3.96
CA VAL A 74 0.56 -9.09 4.46
C VAL A 74 0.56 -7.97 5.48
N LEU A 75 -0.22 -6.92 5.25
CA LEU A 75 -0.29 -5.79 6.17
C LEU A 75 -1.29 -6.14 7.28
N ASP A 76 -0.91 -5.85 8.52
CA ASP A 76 -1.74 -6.08 9.69
C ASP A 76 -2.62 -4.85 10.02
N ASP A 77 -3.62 -5.08 10.85
CA ASP A 77 -4.47 -4.03 11.40
C ASP A 77 -3.81 -3.29 12.57
N ASN A 78 -2.55 -3.57 12.91
CA ASN A 78 -1.80 -2.86 13.95
C ASN A 78 -1.06 -1.62 13.41
N GLY A 79 -1.08 -1.41 12.09
CA GLY A 79 -0.39 -0.29 11.45
C GLY A 79 1.12 -0.50 11.39
N THR A 80 1.60 -1.75 11.54
CA THR A 80 3.03 -2.04 11.41
C THR A 80 3.49 -1.80 9.97
N PRO A 81 4.52 -0.97 9.73
CA PRO A 81 4.99 -0.75 8.38
C PRO A 81 5.73 -1.96 7.83
N PHE A 82 5.33 -2.37 6.63
CA PHE A 82 6.18 -3.17 5.77
C PHE A 82 7.28 -2.30 5.19
N VAL A 83 8.52 -2.56 5.61
CA VAL A 83 9.71 -1.84 5.13
C VAL A 83 10.28 -2.57 3.93
N ILE A 84 10.24 -1.94 2.75
CA ILE A 84 10.72 -2.51 1.48
C ILE A 84 12.25 -2.47 1.43
N GLY A 85 12.85 -1.41 1.98
CA GLY A 85 14.28 -1.20 2.04
C GLY A 85 14.65 -0.11 3.04
N THR A 86 15.82 -0.21 3.67
CA THR A 86 16.24 0.71 4.73
C THR A 86 17.13 1.85 4.23
N ALA A 87 17.81 1.68 3.10
CA ALA A 87 18.81 2.62 2.57
C ALA A 87 18.51 3.12 1.14
N SER A 88 17.41 2.68 0.52
CA SER A 88 17.01 3.09 -0.83
C SER A 88 15.49 3.06 -0.99
N THR A 89 14.98 3.82 -1.96
CA THR A 89 13.59 3.75 -2.42
C THR A 89 13.47 2.68 -3.50
N THR A 90 12.35 1.96 -3.47
CA THR A 90 11.96 1.02 -4.51
C THR A 90 10.84 1.62 -5.34
N ASP A 91 10.90 1.47 -6.66
CA ASP A 91 9.78 1.77 -7.53
C ASP A 91 8.71 0.69 -7.39
N ILE A 92 7.60 1.06 -6.74
CA ILE A 92 6.45 0.17 -6.54
C ILE A 92 5.29 0.51 -7.46
N THR A 93 5.48 1.34 -8.49
CA THR A 93 4.39 1.81 -9.37
C THR A 93 3.55 0.66 -9.94
N ASN A 94 4.21 -0.43 -10.34
CA ASN A 94 3.58 -1.62 -10.91
C ASN A 94 3.32 -2.74 -9.89
N TRP A 95 3.60 -2.51 -8.60
CA TRP A 95 3.19 -3.43 -7.55
C TRP A 95 1.69 -3.38 -7.39
N THR A 96 1.12 -4.45 -6.83
CA THR A 96 -0.32 -4.53 -6.59
C THR A 96 -0.65 -4.74 -5.12
N ILE A 97 -1.81 -4.26 -4.72
CA ILE A 97 -2.38 -4.46 -3.40
C ILE A 97 -3.82 -4.94 -3.54
N SER A 98 -4.25 -5.82 -2.64
CA SER A 98 -5.63 -6.30 -2.56
C SER A 98 -6.07 -6.39 -1.11
N ALA A 99 -7.35 -6.13 -0.86
CA ALA A 99 -7.96 -6.24 0.45
C ALA A 99 -9.21 -7.13 0.40
N THR A 100 -9.27 -8.15 1.26
CA THR A 100 -10.38 -9.12 1.30
C THR A 100 -10.86 -9.31 2.73
N ARG A 101 -12.17 -9.37 2.96
CA ARG A 101 -12.71 -9.74 4.28
C ARG A 101 -12.31 -11.18 4.64
N GLN A 102 -11.91 -11.39 5.89
CA GLN A 102 -11.67 -12.70 6.49
C GLN A 102 -12.90 -13.24 7.20
#